data_AF-A0A4Q9FWQ8-F1
#
_entry.id   AF-A0A4Q9FWQ8-F1
#
_cell.length_a   1.000
_cell.length_b   1.000
_cell.length_c   1.000
_cell.angle_alpha   90.00
_cell.angle_beta   90.00
_cell.angle_gamma   90.00
#
_symmetry.space_group_name_H-M   'P 1'
#
loop_
_entity.id
_entity.type
_entity.pdbx_description
1 polymer ?
#
loop_
_entity_poly.entity_id
_entity_poly.type
_entity_poly.pdbx_seq_one_letter_code
_entity_poly.pdbx_strand_id
1 'polypeptide(L)'
;MARLMLTARYNGLDDWPGRLLEAEGATIFNARTATSFVFTYPAGHDFAGFRVAVTGTGFAYSDGMPTAGNIARVVVSSSTGQPVLTFDSFPTNTLASDLSQFAASVFGARNALGIGPRPNGEGAWSMLLSGADVINGTNGNDRRSVEGFNSGNDRFNMLAGDDSVAGGIGNDTIFGGSGFDEISFERTTHSVGDSAFRGISVNMATGKLIDCWGGTDTFFSIERIIGSRFNDVFIGNADRNDFAGLRGNDVFNGGGDHRDRVRYGDDYWQGGRQGIVVDLETSNIGGVIRGTIRDGFGNRDTVINIERVNGTRYNDVFVGSSERNAFVGAEGRDVFNGMGSRDAISFDVGYTGVAQTGIVVNLRLAANQIRNDGFGNIETALSIEDIWASEQNDRLIMNGADNFVFGRDGADTMTGGGGNDTFAWEDGDEFASGDRITDFIATGAPNIDRLAFAVDAFDNMTTTLRLVNGASATSAAGIGQFVFNSANDTLFWDRNGSAAGGVAAVVVLTGVNALTSANFDLF
;
A
#
# COMPACT_ATOMS: atom_id res chain seq x y z
N MET A 1 -4.57 26.38 15.08
CA MET A 1 -3.69 26.78 13.96
C MET A 1 -2.24 26.74 14.40
N ALA A 2 -1.77 25.62 14.93
CA ALA A 2 -0.39 25.21 14.76
C ALA A 2 -0.21 24.76 13.30
N ARG A 3 0.92 25.12 12.69
CA ARG A 3 1.35 24.52 11.43
C ARG A 3 2.49 23.57 11.72
N LEU A 4 2.33 22.31 11.31
CA LEU A 4 3.35 21.29 11.35
C LEU A 4 3.95 21.11 9.96
N MET A 5 5.27 21.13 9.87
CA MET A 5 6.00 20.75 8.66
C MET A 5 6.97 19.64 9.01
N LEU A 6 6.78 18.46 8.43
CA LEU A 6 7.76 17.38 8.44
C LEU A 6 8.69 17.59 7.24
N THR A 7 10.01 17.61 7.46
CA THR A 7 10.99 17.87 6.38
C THR A 7 12.02 16.75 6.19
N ALA A 8 11.96 15.66 6.98
CA ALA A 8 12.78 14.47 6.78
C ALA A 8 12.22 13.22 7.48
N ARG A 9 12.43 12.04 6.85
CA ARG A 9 12.10 10.70 7.37
C ARG A 9 12.94 10.35 8.61
N TYR A 10 12.34 9.81 9.66
CA TYR A 10 13.07 9.13 10.75
C TYR A 10 12.41 7.80 11.09
N ASN A 11 13.17 6.69 11.03
CA ASN A 11 12.66 5.31 11.15
C ASN A 11 12.40 4.85 12.61
N GLY A 12 11.99 5.73 13.52
CA GLY A 12 11.84 5.41 14.95
C GLY A 12 10.75 6.22 15.65
N LEU A 13 9.62 6.41 14.96
CA LEU A 13 8.59 7.39 15.30
C LEU A 13 7.50 6.90 16.29
N ASP A 14 7.64 5.70 16.85
CA ASP A 14 6.61 5.14 17.75
C ASP A 14 6.42 5.92 19.09
N ASP A 15 7.33 6.86 19.44
CA ASP A 15 7.35 7.55 20.76
C ASP A 15 7.61 9.10 20.71
N TRP A 16 7.41 9.79 19.58
CA TRP A 16 7.72 11.24 19.41
C TRP A 16 6.50 12.17 19.65
N PRO A 17 6.61 13.51 19.90
CA PRO A 17 7.70 14.38 20.37
C PRO A 17 7.48 14.92 21.81
N GLY A 18 6.56 14.36 22.61
CA GLY A 18 6.34 14.84 23.99
C GLY A 18 7.64 14.91 24.81
N ARG A 19 8.47 13.87 24.72
CA ARG A 19 9.79 13.82 25.38
C ARG A 19 10.87 14.70 24.73
N LEU A 20 10.67 15.18 23.50
CA LEU A 20 11.62 16.05 22.78
C LEU A 20 11.50 17.52 23.21
N LEU A 21 10.44 17.90 23.91
CA LEU A 21 10.20 19.27 24.36
C LEU A 21 10.10 19.36 25.90
N GLU A 22 10.20 18.21 26.58
CA GLU A 22 10.43 18.11 28.02
C GLU A 22 11.91 18.38 28.31
N ALA A 23 12.19 19.54 28.91
CA ALA A 23 13.54 19.85 29.34
C ALA A 23 13.84 19.17 30.69
N GLU A 24 14.74 18.20 30.66
CA GLU A 24 15.30 17.60 31.87
C GLU A 24 16.50 18.42 32.38
N GLY A 25 16.93 18.18 33.62
CA GLY A 25 18.04 18.91 34.25
C GLY A 25 19.39 18.85 33.53
N ALA A 26 19.52 18.03 32.48
CA ALA A 26 20.72 17.87 31.66
C ALA A 26 20.65 18.55 30.27
N THR A 27 19.60 19.32 29.97
CA THR A 27 19.47 20.09 28.72
C THR A 27 20.56 21.16 28.59
N ILE A 28 21.24 21.21 27.45
CA ILE A 28 22.36 22.12 27.19
C ILE A 28 21.88 23.29 26.33
N PHE A 29 22.04 24.53 26.81
CA PHE A 29 21.69 25.74 26.08
C PHE A 29 22.89 26.31 25.31
N ASN A 30 22.78 26.30 23.99
CA ASN A 30 23.90 26.58 23.09
C ASN A 30 23.91 28.06 22.64
N ALA A 31 22.75 28.73 22.63
CA ALA A 31 22.63 30.14 22.28
C ALA A 31 21.43 30.78 22.99
N ARG A 32 21.57 32.04 23.43
CA ARG A 32 20.55 32.78 24.19
C ARG A 32 20.57 34.26 23.83
N THR A 33 19.41 34.82 23.51
CA THR A 33 19.17 36.24 23.25
C THR A 33 17.80 36.64 23.80
N ALA A 34 17.48 37.93 23.82
CA ALA A 34 16.14 38.41 24.20
C ALA A 34 15.01 37.93 23.25
N THR A 35 15.37 37.37 22.09
CA THR A 35 14.43 36.96 21.04
C THR A 35 14.57 35.49 20.62
N SER A 36 15.54 34.76 21.17
CA SER A 36 15.73 33.34 20.84
C SER A 36 16.55 32.58 21.88
N PHE A 37 16.26 31.31 22.06
CA PHE A 37 17.18 30.37 22.70
C PHE A 37 17.25 29.06 21.92
N VAL A 38 18.39 28.37 22.04
CA VAL A 38 18.61 27.09 21.39
C VAL A 38 19.14 26.11 22.42
N PHE A 39 18.56 24.92 22.45
CA PHE A 39 19.01 23.85 23.33
C PHE A 39 19.16 22.50 22.60
N THR A 40 19.95 21.64 23.22
CA THR A 40 20.29 20.28 22.76
C THR A 40 20.25 19.31 23.93
N TYR A 41 20.13 18.03 23.64
CA TYR A 41 20.07 16.95 24.63
C TYR A 41 21.43 16.30 24.86
N PRO A 42 21.70 15.78 26.07
CA PRO A 42 22.95 15.11 26.38
C PRO A 42 23.09 13.78 25.63
N ALA A 43 24.32 13.31 25.46
CA ALA A 43 24.60 11.99 24.88
C ALA A 43 23.93 10.87 25.69
N GLY A 44 23.27 9.93 25.00
CA GLY A 44 22.49 8.85 25.63
C GLY A 44 21.01 9.17 25.83
N HIS A 45 20.57 10.41 25.58
CA HIS A 45 19.15 10.72 25.42
C HIS A 45 18.66 10.27 24.05
N ASP A 46 17.39 9.86 23.96
CA ASP A 46 16.74 9.44 22.70
C ASP A 46 16.75 10.53 21.61
N PHE A 47 17.05 11.79 21.98
CA PHE A 47 17.11 12.96 21.09
C PHE A 47 18.47 13.68 21.11
N ALA A 48 19.54 13.03 21.57
CA ALA A 48 20.89 13.65 21.65
C ALA A 48 21.38 14.25 20.31
N GLY A 49 20.88 13.74 19.18
CA GLY A 49 21.18 14.24 17.84
C GLY A 49 20.34 15.45 17.40
N PHE A 50 19.39 15.93 18.18
CA PHE A 50 18.48 17.00 17.77
C PHE A 50 18.80 18.35 18.43
N ARG A 51 18.47 19.41 17.71
CA ARG A 51 18.60 20.80 18.14
C ARG A 51 17.24 21.47 18.11
N VAL A 52 16.84 22.06 19.23
CA VAL A 52 15.58 22.82 19.32
C VAL A 52 15.89 24.30 19.41
N ALA A 53 15.44 25.06 18.42
CA ALA A 53 15.57 26.51 18.35
C ALA A 53 14.20 27.16 18.60
N VAL A 54 14.11 27.98 19.65
CA VAL A 54 12.91 28.74 20.01
C VAL A 54 13.17 30.20 19.69
N THR A 55 12.24 30.85 19.00
CA THR A 55 12.28 32.28 18.67
C THR A 55 10.99 32.95 19.12
N GLY A 56 11.08 34.23 19.46
CA GLY A 56 10.04 34.92 20.20
C GLY A 56 10.45 36.33 20.65
N THR A 57 9.82 36.82 21.70
CA THR A 57 10.05 38.15 22.26
C THR A 57 10.11 38.14 23.78
N GLY A 58 10.93 39.02 24.37
CA GLY A 58 10.95 39.23 25.81
C GLY A 58 11.51 38.06 26.62
N PHE A 59 12.40 37.25 26.04
CA PHE A 59 12.99 36.14 26.77
C PHE A 59 13.91 36.62 27.90
N ALA A 60 13.62 36.19 29.11
CA ALA A 60 14.45 36.38 30.29
C ALA A 60 15.05 35.05 30.73
N TYR A 61 16.22 35.10 31.39
CA TYR A 61 16.97 33.92 31.79
C TYR A 61 17.42 34.03 33.25
N SER A 62 17.31 32.93 34.01
CA SER A 62 17.90 32.75 35.34
C SER A 62 18.71 31.45 35.36
N ASP A 63 19.92 31.48 35.89
CA ASP A 63 20.86 30.34 35.90
C ASP A 63 21.03 29.67 34.53
N GLY A 64 20.93 30.48 33.48
CA GLY A 64 21.06 30.03 32.10
C GLY A 64 19.81 29.37 31.51
N MET A 65 18.75 29.19 32.28
CA MET A 65 17.44 28.66 31.87
C MET A 65 16.48 29.80 31.50
N PRO A 66 15.68 29.69 30.42
CA PRO A 66 14.65 30.67 30.12
C PRO A 66 13.53 30.60 31.15
N THR A 67 13.13 31.74 31.70
CA THR A 67 12.14 31.83 32.79
C THR A 67 10.91 32.65 32.43
N ALA A 68 11.00 33.51 31.41
CA ALA A 68 9.88 34.28 30.89
C ALA A 68 10.05 34.58 29.40
N GLY A 69 8.96 34.94 28.72
CA GLY A 69 8.96 35.42 27.33
C GLY A 69 7.81 34.84 26.51
N ASN A 70 7.56 35.42 25.34
CA ASN A 70 6.55 34.95 24.40
C ASN A 70 7.19 34.20 23.25
N ILE A 71 6.71 32.99 22.99
CA ILE A 71 7.16 32.10 21.94
C ILE A 71 6.42 32.43 20.64
N ALA A 72 7.16 32.60 19.56
CA ALA A 72 6.61 32.83 18.23
C ALA A 72 6.83 31.63 17.31
N ARG A 73 7.98 30.96 17.41
CA ARG A 73 8.28 29.80 16.57
C ARG A 73 9.26 28.85 17.26
N VAL A 74 9.04 27.56 17.12
CA VAL A 74 9.92 26.47 17.55
C VAL A 74 10.36 25.68 16.31
N VAL A 75 11.65 25.47 16.14
CA VAL A 75 12.23 24.68 15.05
C VAL A 75 13.07 23.57 15.65
N VAL A 76 12.70 22.33 15.39
CA VAL A 76 13.52 21.15 15.67
C VAL A 76 14.35 20.86 14.42
N SER A 77 15.65 20.66 14.58
CA SER A 77 16.57 20.30 13.50
C SER A 77 17.38 19.06 13.85
N SER A 78 17.81 18.32 12.83
CA SER A 78 18.73 17.20 12.96
C SER A 78 20.13 17.66 13.39
N SER A 79 21.02 16.69 13.64
CA SER A 79 22.43 16.94 13.98
C SER A 79 23.20 17.65 12.86
N THR A 80 22.70 17.55 11.63
CA THR A 80 23.25 18.24 10.45
C THR A 80 22.66 19.64 10.23
N GLY A 81 21.76 20.09 11.10
CA GLY A 81 21.14 21.41 11.06
C GLY A 81 19.96 21.54 10.09
N GLN A 82 19.51 20.43 9.48
CA GLN A 82 18.30 20.43 8.67
C GLN A 82 17.08 20.51 9.57
N PRO A 83 16.13 21.44 9.36
CA PRO A 83 14.84 21.41 10.03
C PRO A 83 14.19 20.05 9.85
N VAL A 84 13.48 19.58 10.88
CA VAL A 84 12.70 18.34 10.89
C VAL A 84 11.26 18.65 11.27
N LEU A 85 11.06 19.52 12.28
CA LEU A 85 9.76 20.03 12.66
C LEU A 85 9.81 21.54 12.83
N THR A 86 8.78 22.24 12.39
CA THR A 86 8.56 23.65 12.70
C THR A 86 7.17 23.83 13.28
N PHE A 87 7.08 24.68 14.29
CA PHE A 87 5.84 25.20 14.88
C PHE A 87 5.93 26.72 14.85
N ASP A 88 4.94 27.41 14.31
CA ASP A 88 4.94 28.88 14.14
C ASP A 88 3.71 29.58 14.75
N SER A 89 2.84 28.81 15.41
CA SER A 89 1.65 29.32 16.06
C SER A 89 1.18 28.36 17.14
N PHE A 90 0.74 28.91 18.28
CA PHE A 90 0.49 28.16 19.51
C PHE A 90 -0.78 28.65 20.21
N PRO A 91 -1.59 27.74 20.80
CA PRO A 91 -2.79 28.12 21.56
C PRO A 91 -2.47 28.98 22.77
N THR A 92 -1.37 28.65 23.46
CA THR A 92 -0.72 29.45 24.50
C THR A 92 0.73 29.66 24.10
N ASN A 93 1.32 30.80 24.41
CA ASN A 93 2.70 31.08 23.98
C ASN A 93 3.55 31.82 25.01
N THR A 94 3.10 31.94 26.25
CA THR A 94 3.84 32.65 27.31
C THR A 94 4.55 31.67 28.23
N LEU A 95 5.88 31.76 28.28
CA LEU A 95 6.70 31.09 29.29
C LEU A 95 6.55 31.82 30.63
N ALA A 96 6.15 31.11 31.68
CA ALA A 96 5.73 31.75 32.94
C ALA A 96 6.73 31.64 34.10
N SER A 97 7.58 30.60 34.14
CA SER A 97 8.52 30.44 35.27
C SER A 97 9.83 29.70 34.94
N ASP A 98 9.79 28.62 34.16
CA ASP A 98 10.98 27.88 33.72
C ASP A 98 10.69 27.00 32.49
N LEU A 99 11.73 26.33 31.96
CA LEU A 99 11.61 25.43 30.81
C LEU A 99 10.88 24.11 31.13
N SER A 100 10.70 23.71 32.41
CA SER A 100 9.89 22.54 32.75
C SER A 100 8.40 22.78 32.45
N GLN A 101 7.97 24.05 32.47
CA GLN A 101 6.66 24.48 32.03
C GLN A 101 6.61 24.83 30.54
N PHE A 102 7.69 24.70 29.78
CA PHE A 102 7.72 24.99 28.35
C PHE A 102 6.69 24.18 27.60
N ALA A 103 6.67 22.85 27.81
CA ALA A 103 5.66 21.98 27.23
C ALA A 103 4.24 22.45 27.59
N ALA A 104 3.98 22.79 28.86
CA ALA A 104 2.68 23.30 29.27
C ALA A 104 2.35 24.70 28.68
N SER A 105 3.35 25.53 28.41
CA SER A 105 3.17 26.86 27.82
C SER A 105 2.94 26.83 26.32
N VAL A 106 3.44 25.81 25.63
CA VAL A 106 3.31 25.61 24.18
C VAL A 106 2.10 24.72 23.87
N PHE A 107 1.79 23.76 24.77
CA PHE A 107 0.80 22.70 24.57
C PHE A 107 -0.36 22.73 25.58
N GLY A 108 -0.33 23.50 26.66
CA GLY A 108 -1.38 23.52 27.69
C GLY A 108 -1.10 22.64 28.92
N ALA A 109 -1.81 22.88 30.03
CA ALA A 109 -1.59 22.19 31.32
C ALA A 109 -2.36 20.86 31.45
N ARG A 110 -1.81 19.91 32.24
CA ARG A 110 -2.48 18.65 32.62
C ARG A 110 -3.74 18.92 33.47
N ASN A 111 -4.81 18.14 33.31
CA ASN A 111 -6.01 18.26 34.16
C ASN A 111 -5.87 17.47 35.50
N ALA A 112 -6.82 17.70 36.43
CA ALA A 112 -6.78 17.22 37.81
C ALA A 112 -7.05 15.71 38.03
N LEU A 113 -7.48 14.97 37.00
CA LEU A 113 -7.82 13.53 37.11
C LEU A 113 -6.64 12.60 36.78
N GLY A 114 -5.46 13.13 36.49
CA GLY A 114 -4.38 12.34 35.89
C GLY A 114 -4.72 11.86 34.46
N ILE A 115 -5.85 12.32 33.90
CA ILE A 115 -6.16 12.22 32.48
C ILE A 115 -5.45 13.40 31.81
N GLY A 116 -4.16 13.23 31.75
CA GLY A 116 -3.16 14.10 31.16
C GLY A 116 -1.87 13.28 31.09
N PRO A 117 -0.98 13.63 30.15
CA PRO A 117 -0.13 12.79 29.32
C PRO A 117 0.21 11.43 29.92
N ARG A 118 -0.12 10.36 29.19
CA ARG A 118 0.56 9.09 29.41
C ARG A 118 2.08 9.29 29.29
N PRO A 119 2.90 8.49 30.00
CA PRO A 119 4.36 8.53 29.90
C PRO A 119 4.94 8.12 28.52
N ASN A 120 4.10 7.80 27.53
CA ASN A 120 4.48 7.29 26.21
C ASN A 120 4.36 8.34 25.08
N GLY A 121 4.37 9.65 25.37
CA GLY A 121 4.43 10.69 24.32
C GLY A 121 3.13 11.04 23.59
N GLU A 122 2.05 10.27 23.72
CA GLU A 122 0.75 10.50 23.06
C GLU A 122 0.05 11.82 23.49
N GLY A 123 0.29 12.29 24.71
CA GLY A 123 -0.45 13.43 25.29
C GLY A 123 -0.03 14.82 24.78
N ALA A 124 1.19 15.00 24.31
CA ALA A 124 1.64 16.30 23.78
C ALA A 124 1.13 16.56 22.35
N TRP A 125 0.96 15.49 21.55
CA TRP A 125 0.33 15.53 20.24
C TRP A 125 -1.14 15.93 20.31
N SER A 126 -1.88 15.26 21.20
CA SER A 126 -3.31 15.51 21.39
C SER A 126 -3.60 16.96 21.78
N MET A 127 -2.63 17.72 22.32
CA MET A 127 -2.80 19.14 22.59
C MET A 127 -2.19 20.07 21.53
N LEU A 128 -1.16 19.63 20.83
CA LEU A 128 -0.53 20.35 19.72
C LEU A 128 -1.46 20.46 18.50
N LEU A 129 -2.25 19.42 18.24
CA LEU A 129 -3.19 19.37 17.12
C LEU A 129 -4.65 19.65 17.54
N SER A 130 -4.90 20.12 18.77
CA SER A 130 -6.28 20.23 19.29
C SER A 130 -7.05 21.43 18.70
N GLY A 131 -6.51 22.08 17.67
CA GLY A 131 -7.10 23.21 16.99
C GLY A 131 -7.42 22.84 15.54
N ALA A 132 -7.74 23.83 14.72
CA ALA A 132 -7.69 23.63 13.27
C ALA A 132 -6.25 23.83 12.81
N ASP A 133 -5.58 22.75 12.43
CA ASP A 133 -4.14 22.71 12.21
C ASP A 133 -3.77 22.32 10.77
N VAL A 134 -2.55 22.63 10.34
CA VAL A 134 -2.08 22.31 8.98
C VAL A 134 -0.82 21.46 9.06
N ILE A 135 -0.92 20.24 8.58
CA ILE A 135 0.13 19.23 8.61
C ILE A 135 0.64 19.02 7.18
N ASN A 136 1.96 19.07 7.00
CA ASN A 136 2.59 18.87 5.70
C ASN A 136 3.57 17.69 5.80
N GLY A 137 3.35 16.68 4.96
CA GLY A 137 4.25 15.56 4.72
C GLY A 137 5.45 15.94 3.85
N THR A 138 6.15 14.92 3.38
CA THR A 138 7.36 14.98 2.56
C THR A 138 7.10 14.41 1.16
N ASN A 139 8.10 14.41 0.28
CA ASN A 139 7.98 13.76 -1.04
C ASN A 139 8.33 12.26 -1.00
N GLY A 140 8.29 11.61 0.16
CA GLY A 140 8.48 10.18 0.28
C GLY A 140 7.51 9.59 1.30
N ASN A 141 7.35 8.26 1.29
CA ASN A 141 6.26 7.59 2.00
C ASN A 141 6.28 7.90 3.51
N ASP A 142 5.27 8.64 3.94
CA ASP A 142 5.00 9.07 5.30
C ASP A 142 3.98 8.12 5.95
N ARG A 143 4.49 7.04 6.53
CA ARG A 143 3.68 6.03 7.22
C ARG A 143 3.57 6.36 8.70
N ARG A 144 2.36 6.25 9.29
CA ARG A 144 2.09 6.39 10.74
C ARG A 144 2.53 7.70 11.40
N SER A 145 2.95 8.69 10.61
CA SER A 145 3.59 9.91 11.12
C SER A 145 2.58 11.04 11.36
N VAL A 146 1.31 10.80 11.02
CA VAL A 146 0.28 11.82 10.87
C VAL A 146 -1.03 11.27 11.44
N GLU A 147 -1.09 11.21 12.77
CA GLU A 147 -2.28 10.80 13.53
C GLU A 147 -2.85 12.02 14.28
N GLY A 148 -4.02 12.51 13.87
CA GLY A 148 -4.75 13.63 14.48
C GLY A 148 -5.67 13.19 15.61
N PHE A 149 -5.16 12.53 16.66
CA PHE A 149 -6.01 11.97 17.74
C PHE A 149 -6.72 12.98 18.66
N ASN A 150 -7.18 14.12 18.16
CA ASN A 150 -7.80 15.15 18.97
C ASN A 150 -8.86 15.92 18.22
N SER A 151 -9.59 16.74 18.99
CA SER A 151 -10.61 17.63 18.46
C SER A 151 -9.97 18.71 17.60
N GLY A 152 -10.25 18.74 16.31
CA GLY A 152 -9.69 19.72 15.38
C GLY A 152 -10.45 19.75 14.06
N ASN A 153 -10.20 20.74 13.22
CA ASN A 153 -10.61 20.66 11.81
C ASN A 153 -9.33 20.85 11.01
N ASP A 154 -8.62 19.77 10.79
CA ASP A 154 -7.24 19.78 10.34
C ASP A 154 -7.11 19.71 8.83
N ARG A 155 -5.94 20.10 8.34
CA ARG A 155 -5.58 20.02 6.94
C ARG A 155 -4.28 19.28 6.77
N PHE A 156 -4.33 18.12 6.12
CA PHE A 156 -3.17 17.28 5.83
C PHE A 156 -2.76 17.43 4.35
N ASN A 157 -1.52 17.82 4.08
CA ASN A 157 -0.95 17.87 2.73
C ASN A 157 0.25 16.91 2.65
N MET A 158 0.04 15.69 2.15
CA MET A 158 1.04 14.62 2.24
C MET A 158 2.07 14.64 1.10
N LEU A 159 1.71 15.20 -0.06
CA LEU A 159 2.57 15.48 -1.21
C LEU A 159 2.82 14.26 -2.11
N ALA A 160 3.97 13.59 -2.00
CA ALA A 160 4.33 12.50 -2.90
C ALA A 160 4.87 11.32 -2.10
N GLY A 161 4.66 10.10 -2.60
CA GLY A 161 4.97 8.88 -1.87
C GLY A 161 3.69 8.14 -1.48
N ASP A 162 3.85 6.96 -0.88
CA ASP A 162 2.71 6.17 -0.38
C ASP A 162 2.42 6.53 1.08
N ASP A 163 1.52 7.47 1.31
CA ASP A 163 1.30 8.08 2.61
C ASP A 163 0.14 7.40 3.38
N SER A 164 0.20 7.43 4.72
CA SER A 164 -0.87 6.89 5.58
C SER A 164 -1.25 7.91 6.65
N VAL A 165 -2.53 8.29 6.66
CA VAL A 165 -3.09 9.37 7.48
C VAL A 165 -4.20 8.84 8.38
N ALA A 166 -4.22 9.27 9.63
CA ALA A 166 -5.38 9.13 10.51
C ALA A 166 -5.86 10.54 10.89
N GLY A 167 -6.97 11.00 10.30
CA GLY A 167 -7.52 12.34 10.53
C GLY A 167 -7.92 12.57 11.98
N GLY A 168 -8.65 11.59 12.55
CA GLY A 168 -9.04 11.57 13.95
C GLY A 168 -10.38 12.25 14.20
N ILE A 169 -10.49 13.17 15.17
CA ILE A 169 -11.77 13.77 15.57
C ILE A 169 -11.98 15.12 14.92
N GLY A 170 -13.06 15.26 14.15
CA GLY A 170 -13.58 16.55 13.70
C GLY A 170 -13.83 16.59 12.21
N ASN A 171 -13.71 17.76 11.58
CA ASN A 171 -13.95 17.87 10.13
C ASN A 171 -12.64 18.19 9.42
N ASP A 172 -11.92 17.15 9.03
CA ASP A 172 -10.59 17.28 8.48
C ASP A 172 -10.61 17.38 6.94
N THR A 173 -9.51 17.88 6.38
CA THR A 173 -9.28 17.93 4.94
C THR A 173 -7.94 17.27 4.60
N ILE A 174 -7.98 16.13 3.92
CA ILE A 174 -6.81 15.29 3.64
C ILE A 174 -6.48 15.35 2.14
N PHE A 175 -5.22 15.64 1.82
CA PHE A 175 -4.66 15.56 0.47
C PHE A 175 -3.53 14.53 0.51
N GLY A 176 -3.74 13.34 -0.07
CA GLY A 176 -2.70 12.32 -0.21
C GLY A 176 -1.63 12.84 -1.16
N GLY A 177 -1.95 12.83 -2.45
CA GLY A 177 -1.16 13.51 -3.47
C GLY A 177 -0.80 12.54 -4.58
N SER A 178 0.48 12.32 -4.85
CA SER A 178 0.92 11.33 -5.84
C SER A 178 1.54 10.11 -5.17
N GLY A 179 1.05 8.92 -5.49
CA GLY A 179 1.50 7.67 -4.89
C GLY A 179 0.29 6.81 -4.59
N PHE A 180 0.46 5.81 -3.72
CA PHE A 180 -0.64 5.02 -3.18
C PHE A 180 -0.91 5.44 -1.73
N ASP A 181 -1.97 6.23 -1.52
CA ASP A 181 -2.27 6.88 -0.25
C ASP A 181 -3.43 6.20 0.50
N GLU A 182 -3.38 6.25 1.83
CA GLU A 182 -4.28 5.54 2.75
C GLU A 182 -4.82 6.45 3.86
N ILE A 183 -6.12 6.34 4.15
CA ILE A 183 -6.72 6.82 5.41
C ILE A 183 -7.02 5.62 6.32
N SER A 184 -6.58 5.65 7.58
CA SER A 184 -6.70 4.52 8.49
C SER A 184 -7.39 4.85 9.81
N PHE A 185 -8.37 4.01 10.18
CA PHE A 185 -9.09 4.02 11.45
C PHE A 185 -8.81 2.77 12.32
N GLU A 186 -7.75 2.02 12.00
CA GLU A 186 -7.45 0.72 12.65
C GLU A 186 -7.20 0.84 14.16
N ARG A 187 -6.75 2.03 14.62
CA ARG A 187 -6.36 2.30 16.00
C ARG A 187 -7.45 2.94 16.85
N THR A 188 -8.65 3.15 16.30
CA THR A 188 -9.79 3.85 16.95
C THR A 188 -10.21 3.30 18.32
N THR A 189 -9.84 2.06 18.66
CA THR A 189 -10.14 1.43 19.96
C THR A 189 -8.95 1.34 20.92
N HIS A 190 -7.75 1.76 20.52
CA HIS A 190 -6.53 1.70 21.36
C HIS A 190 -6.35 2.95 22.25
N SER A 191 -7.14 4.01 22.02
CA SER A 191 -7.09 5.25 22.78
C SER A 191 -8.14 5.26 23.89
N VAL A 192 -7.69 5.01 25.12
CA VAL A 192 -8.53 5.10 26.33
C VAL A 192 -8.74 6.58 26.64
N GLY A 193 -9.85 7.17 26.21
CA GLY A 193 -10.18 8.57 26.50
C GLY A 193 -11.26 9.19 25.61
N ASP A 194 -11.31 8.81 24.33
CA ASP A 194 -12.23 9.37 23.33
C ASP A 194 -13.03 8.25 22.67
N SER A 195 -14.15 7.87 23.29
CA SER A 195 -14.95 6.71 22.90
C SER A 195 -15.57 6.88 21.50
N ALA A 196 -14.86 6.44 20.47
CA ALA A 196 -15.45 6.11 19.18
C ALA A 196 -16.73 5.30 19.41
N PHE A 197 -17.84 5.72 18.81
CA PHE A 197 -19.17 5.18 19.12
C PHE A 197 -19.90 4.62 17.90
N ARG A 198 -19.29 4.68 16.73
CA ARG A 198 -19.81 4.19 15.45
C ARG A 198 -18.67 3.81 14.50
N GLY A 199 -19.00 3.02 13.48
CA GLY A 199 -18.12 2.83 12.34
C GLY A 199 -18.13 4.02 11.39
N ILE A 200 -17.12 4.06 10.51
CA ILE A 200 -16.97 5.07 9.49
C ILE A 200 -18.01 4.90 8.38
N SER A 201 -18.27 5.98 7.66
CA SER A 201 -19.00 5.93 6.39
C SER A 201 -18.27 6.74 5.35
N VAL A 202 -17.69 6.07 4.36
CA VAL A 202 -16.89 6.69 3.30
C VAL A 202 -17.59 6.63 1.95
N ASN A 203 -17.42 7.70 1.17
CA ASN A 203 -17.83 7.79 -0.21
C ASN A 203 -16.68 8.37 -1.05
N MET A 204 -15.98 7.49 -1.76
CA MET A 204 -14.84 7.81 -2.64
C MET A 204 -15.24 8.70 -3.82
N ALA A 205 -16.51 8.65 -4.26
CA ALA A 205 -16.99 9.46 -5.39
C ALA A 205 -17.21 10.93 -5.01
N THR A 206 -17.52 11.20 -3.74
CA THR A 206 -17.71 12.57 -3.23
C THR A 206 -16.51 13.09 -2.44
N GLY A 207 -15.53 12.22 -2.15
CA GLY A 207 -14.38 12.54 -1.31
C GLY A 207 -14.80 12.89 0.12
N LYS A 208 -15.82 12.20 0.65
CA LYS A 208 -16.38 12.45 1.98
C LYS A 208 -16.31 11.21 2.85
N LEU A 209 -15.94 11.41 4.12
CA LEU A 209 -15.90 10.36 5.12
C LEU A 209 -16.54 10.89 6.41
N ILE A 210 -17.43 10.11 7.02
CA ILE A 210 -17.93 10.39 8.37
C ILE A 210 -17.17 9.49 9.33
N ASP A 211 -16.38 10.08 10.23
CA ASP A 211 -15.49 9.38 11.13
C ASP A 211 -16.24 8.61 12.25
N CYS A 212 -15.46 7.95 13.12
CA CYS A 212 -15.96 7.19 14.27
C CYS A 212 -16.55 8.03 15.42
N TRP A 213 -16.43 9.35 15.34
CA TRP A 213 -16.89 10.34 16.32
C TRP A 213 -18.01 11.24 15.77
N GLY A 214 -18.40 11.07 14.50
CA GLY A 214 -19.46 11.81 13.82
C GLY A 214 -18.99 13.07 13.08
N GLY A 215 -17.68 13.34 13.05
CA GLY A 215 -17.06 14.34 12.20
C GLY A 215 -17.17 13.97 10.72
N THR A 216 -17.08 14.97 9.83
CA THR A 216 -17.16 14.80 8.38
C THR A 216 -15.90 15.33 7.71
N ASP A 217 -15.04 14.40 7.34
CA ASP A 217 -13.78 14.65 6.65
C ASP A 217 -14.00 14.78 5.14
N THR A 218 -13.07 15.49 4.51
CA THR A 218 -12.97 15.62 3.05
C THR A 218 -11.61 15.14 2.60
N PHE A 219 -11.53 14.31 1.58
CA PHE A 219 -10.25 13.79 1.09
C PHE A 219 -10.11 13.85 -0.43
N PHE A 220 -8.86 13.88 -0.88
CA PHE A 220 -8.46 13.95 -2.29
C PHE A 220 -7.25 13.06 -2.53
N SER A 221 -7.23 12.37 -3.68
CA SER A 221 -6.14 11.45 -4.08
C SER A 221 -5.83 10.44 -2.98
N ILE A 222 -6.82 9.60 -2.66
CA ILE A 222 -6.70 8.52 -1.68
C ILE A 222 -7.22 7.26 -2.37
N GLU A 223 -6.42 6.20 -2.33
CA GLU A 223 -6.73 4.93 -3.00
C GLU A 223 -7.22 3.88 -2.00
N ARG A 224 -6.80 3.97 -0.73
CA ARG A 224 -7.16 3.01 0.32
C ARG A 224 -7.82 3.62 1.54
N ILE A 225 -8.84 2.93 2.06
CA ILE A 225 -9.43 3.21 3.37
C ILE A 225 -9.36 1.94 4.23
N ILE A 226 -8.75 2.07 5.40
CA ILE A 226 -8.83 1.07 6.47
C ILE A 226 -9.89 1.55 7.48
N GLY A 227 -10.89 0.70 7.70
CA GLY A 227 -12.00 0.88 8.61
C GLY A 227 -11.62 0.85 10.08
N SER A 228 -12.67 0.88 10.88
CA SER A 228 -12.63 0.84 12.34
C SER A 228 -12.79 -0.61 12.83
N ARG A 229 -13.14 -0.80 14.11
CA ARG A 229 -13.56 -2.12 14.63
C ARG A 229 -15.07 -2.25 14.79
N PHE A 230 -15.81 -1.32 14.20
CA PHE A 230 -17.27 -1.25 14.21
C PHE A 230 -17.79 -1.49 12.80
N ASN A 231 -19.11 -1.64 12.67
CA ASN A 231 -19.75 -1.77 11.37
C ASN A 231 -19.54 -0.49 10.54
N ASP A 232 -18.73 -0.61 9.49
CA ASP A 232 -18.36 0.46 8.58
C ASP A 232 -19.13 0.36 7.25
N VAL A 233 -19.18 1.47 6.51
CA VAL A 233 -19.79 1.55 5.18
C VAL A 233 -18.83 2.19 4.20
N PHE A 234 -18.49 1.48 3.13
CA PHE A 234 -17.61 1.90 2.06
C PHE A 234 -18.37 2.00 0.74
N ILE A 235 -18.30 3.17 0.11
CA ILE A 235 -18.83 3.41 -1.23
C ILE A 235 -17.67 3.87 -2.11
N GLY A 236 -17.29 3.03 -3.06
CA GLY A 236 -16.26 3.29 -4.05
C GLY A 236 -16.67 4.26 -5.16
N ASN A 237 -15.77 4.47 -6.11
CA ASN A 237 -15.92 5.38 -7.23
C ASN A 237 -15.70 4.64 -8.56
N ALA A 238 -15.18 5.34 -9.59
CA ALA A 238 -14.90 4.77 -10.89
C ALA A 238 -13.40 4.47 -11.09
N ASP A 239 -12.62 4.60 -10.03
CA ASP A 239 -11.21 4.24 -9.95
C ASP A 239 -11.06 3.00 -9.07
N ARG A 240 -9.89 2.36 -9.12
CA ARG A 240 -9.61 1.17 -8.32
C ARG A 240 -9.60 1.55 -6.85
N ASN A 241 -10.55 1.04 -6.06
CA ASN A 241 -10.55 1.25 -4.61
C ASN A 241 -10.03 0.05 -3.84
N ASP A 242 -9.47 0.33 -2.67
CA ASP A 242 -8.87 -0.67 -1.79
C ASP A 242 -9.40 -0.49 -0.37
N PHE A 243 -10.06 -1.51 0.15
CA PHE A 243 -10.76 -1.43 1.43
C PHE A 243 -10.35 -2.55 2.38
N ALA A 244 -10.26 -2.23 3.67
CA ALA A 244 -10.17 -3.20 4.75
C ALA A 244 -11.13 -2.80 5.87
N GLY A 245 -12.09 -3.64 6.24
CA GLY A 245 -13.08 -3.33 7.29
C GLY A 245 -12.65 -3.71 8.71
N LEU A 246 -11.72 -4.66 8.84
CA LEU A 246 -11.24 -5.22 10.10
C LEU A 246 -12.31 -5.99 10.88
N ARG A 247 -13.01 -5.36 11.82
CA ARG A 247 -14.05 -6.03 12.62
C ARG A 247 -15.35 -5.30 12.42
N GLY A 248 -16.44 -6.05 12.50
CA GLY A 248 -17.78 -5.48 12.36
C GLY A 248 -18.49 -6.22 11.26
N ASN A 249 -19.77 -5.91 11.07
CA ASN A 249 -20.49 -6.33 9.87
C ASN A 249 -20.47 -5.13 8.91
N ASP A 250 -19.53 -5.15 7.99
CA ASP A 250 -19.22 -4.02 7.11
C ASP A 250 -19.98 -4.13 5.79
N VAL A 251 -20.11 -2.98 5.11
CA VAL A 251 -20.70 -2.92 3.76
C VAL A 251 -19.68 -2.31 2.81
N PHE A 252 -19.23 -3.09 1.83
CA PHE A 252 -18.37 -2.64 0.75
C PHE A 252 -19.17 -2.57 -0.56
N ASN A 253 -19.18 -1.41 -1.19
CA ASN A 253 -19.70 -1.23 -2.53
C ASN A 253 -18.58 -0.69 -3.42
N GLY A 254 -18.02 -1.50 -4.30
CA GLY A 254 -16.90 -1.10 -5.16
C GLY A 254 -17.25 0.03 -6.13
N GLY A 255 -18.51 0.08 -6.58
CA GLY A 255 -18.95 1.06 -7.56
C GLY A 255 -18.97 0.45 -8.95
N GLY A 256 -18.24 1.03 -9.90
CA GLY A 256 -18.41 0.72 -11.33
C GLY A 256 -17.13 0.38 -12.10
N ASP A 257 -15.97 0.32 -11.46
CA ASP A 257 -14.68 0.22 -12.16
C ASP A 257 -14.20 -1.23 -12.41
N HIS A 258 -14.88 -2.21 -11.79
CA HIS A 258 -14.63 -3.64 -11.87
C HIS A 258 -13.22 -4.06 -11.43
N ARG A 259 -12.58 -3.29 -10.55
CA ARG A 259 -11.22 -3.52 -10.08
C ARG A 259 -11.07 -3.36 -8.57
N ASP A 260 -12.18 -3.23 -7.85
CA ASP A 260 -12.19 -2.94 -6.43
C ASP A 260 -11.73 -4.14 -5.59
N ARG A 261 -11.00 -3.84 -4.52
CA ARG A 261 -10.40 -4.84 -3.64
C ARG A 261 -10.87 -4.69 -2.21
N VAL A 262 -11.24 -5.83 -1.61
CA VAL A 262 -11.40 -5.95 -0.16
C VAL A 262 -10.30 -6.85 0.41
N ARG A 263 -9.71 -6.44 1.53
CA ARG A 263 -8.61 -7.15 2.19
C ARG A 263 -8.98 -7.58 3.60
N TYR A 264 -8.62 -8.81 3.94
CA TYR A 264 -8.79 -9.40 5.27
C TYR A 264 -7.45 -9.80 5.93
N GLY A 265 -6.32 -9.62 5.23
CA GLY A 265 -4.99 -9.89 5.80
C GLY A 265 -4.67 -9.04 7.03
N ASP A 266 -5.24 -7.83 7.11
CA ASP A 266 -5.04 -6.90 8.23
C ASP A 266 -5.72 -7.37 9.54
N ASP A 267 -6.72 -8.26 9.43
CA ASP A 267 -7.43 -8.83 10.59
C ASP A 267 -6.47 -9.52 11.56
N TYR A 268 -5.40 -10.14 11.06
CA TYR A 268 -4.40 -10.82 11.88
C TYR A 268 -3.82 -9.88 12.94
N TRP A 269 -3.48 -8.65 12.56
CA TRP A 269 -2.92 -7.63 13.47
C TRP A 269 -3.97 -7.09 14.46
N GLN A 270 -5.25 -7.25 14.14
CA GLN A 270 -6.41 -6.90 14.99
C GLN A 270 -6.91 -8.07 15.86
N GLY A 271 -6.22 -9.22 15.80
CA GLY A 271 -6.48 -10.42 16.58
C GLY A 271 -7.42 -11.43 15.92
N GLY A 272 -7.68 -11.29 14.61
CA GLY A 272 -8.40 -12.26 13.79
C GLY A 272 -7.59 -13.54 13.65
N ARG A 273 -8.27 -14.68 13.75
CA ARG A 273 -7.61 -16.00 13.84
C ARG A 273 -8.31 -17.08 13.03
N GLN A 274 -9.20 -16.68 12.13
CA GLN A 274 -9.96 -17.57 11.26
C GLN A 274 -9.69 -17.19 9.81
N GLY A 275 -9.81 -18.16 8.92
CA GLY A 275 -9.88 -17.87 7.49
C GLY A 275 -11.26 -17.38 7.09
N ILE A 276 -11.28 -16.52 6.07
CA ILE A 276 -12.50 -15.97 5.52
C ILE A 276 -13.28 -17.00 4.70
N VAL A 277 -14.58 -16.77 4.56
CA VAL A 277 -15.41 -17.48 3.59
C VAL A 277 -16.13 -16.46 2.73
N VAL A 278 -15.73 -16.41 1.48
CA VAL A 278 -16.20 -15.49 0.46
C VAL A 278 -17.26 -16.17 -0.40
N ASP A 279 -18.34 -15.45 -0.66
CA ASP A 279 -19.35 -15.73 -1.67
C ASP A 279 -19.69 -14.40 -2.35
N LEU A 280 -19.09 -14.14 -3.52
CA LEU A 280 -19.21 -12.85 -4.21
C LEU A 280 -20.57 -12.65 -4.89
N GLU A 281 -21.36 -13.70 -5.13
CA GLU A 281 -22.66 -13.61 -5.81
C GLU A 281 -23.76 -14.43 -5.13
N THR A 282 -24.33 -13.85 -4.09
CA THR A 282 -25.59 -14.30 -3.49
C THR A 282 -26.83 -13.78 -4.26
N SER A 283 -26.67 -12.70 -5.03
CA SER A 283 -27.72 -12.17 -5.92
C SER A 283 -27.13 -11.29 -7.02
N ASN A 284 -27.77 -11.32 -8.20
CA ASN A 284 -27.50 -10.42 -9.31
C ASN A 284 -28.83 -9.84 -9.81
N ILE A 285 -29.12 -8.59 -9.44
CA ILE A 285 -30.38 -7.92 -9.77
C ILE A 285 -30.06 -6.61 -10.47
N GLY A 286 -30.46 -6.50 -11.74
CA GLY A 286 -30.23 -5.32 -12.55
C GLY A 286 -28.75 -5.04 -12.81
N GLY A 287 -27.91 -6.07 -12.86
CA GLY A 287 -26.46 -5.96 -13.05
C GLY A 287 -25.69 -5.55 -11.79
N VAL A 288 -26.35 -5.46 -10.63
CA VAL A 288 -25.68 -5.23 -9.34
C VAL A 288 -25.48 -6.57 -8.67
N ILE A 289 -24.21 -6.99 -8.58
CA ILE A 289 -23.79 -8.23 -7.95
C ILE A 289 -23.60 -7.98 -6.46
N ARG A 290 -24.22 -8.81 -5.63
CA ARG A 290 -24.09 -8.75 -4.17
C ARG A 290 -23.63 -10.09 -3.64
N GLY A 291 -22.66 -10.04 -2.75
CA GLY A 291 -22.09 -11.18 -2.05
C GLY A 291 -22.05 -10.97 -0.54
N THR A 292 -21.54 -11.98 0.15
CA THR A 292 -21.20 -11.90 1.57
C THR A 292 -19.83 -12.50 1.83
N ILE A 293 -19.10 -11.94 2.79
CA ILE A 293 -17.85 -12.50 3.29
C ILE A 293 -18.00 -12.71 4.79
N ARG A 294 -17.58 -13.87 5.30
CA ARG A 294 -17.37 -14.04 6.73
C ARG A 294 -15.90 -13.77 7.03
N ASP A 295 -15.61 -12.78 7.87
CA ASP A 295 -14.25 -12.30 8.17
C ASP A 295 -13.46 -13.22 9.12
N GLY A 296 -12.23 -12.80 9.48
CA GLY A 296 -11.36 -13.53 10.41
C GLY A 296 -11.81 -13.52 11.89
N PHE A 297 -12.90 -12.82 12.20
CA PHE A 297 -13.53 -12.71 13.52
C PHE A 297 -14.86 -13.47 13.61
N GLY A 298 -15.41 -13.92 12.48
CA GLY A 298 -16.70 -14.59 12.37
C GLY A 298 -17.87 -13.64 12.13
N ASN A 299 -17.62 -12.35 11.93
CA ASN A 299 -18.59 -11.37 11.48
C ASN A 299 -18.94 -11.59 10.00
N ARG A 300 -20.00 -10.93 9.53
CA ARG A 300 -20.48 -11.08 8.14
C ARG A 300 -20.60 -9.73 7.46
N ASP A 301 -19.79 -9.56 6.43
CA ASP A 301 -19.75 -8.37 5.60
C ASP A 301 -20.60 -8.56 4.35
N THR A 302 -21.12 -7.46 3.85
CA THR A 302 -21.82 -7.38 2.57
C THR A 302 -20.89 -6.76 1.54
N VAL A 303 -20.69 -7.45 0.42
CA VAL A 303 -19.92 -6.94 -0.71
C VAL A 303 -20.83 -6.71 -1.90
N ILE A 304 -20.62 -5.61 -2.62
CA ILE A 304 -21.43 -5.21 -3.78
C ILE A 304 -20.45 -4.77 -4.86
N ASN A 305 -20.50 -5.40 -6.04
CA ASN A 305 -19.57 -5.12 -7.14
C ASN A 305 -18.11 -5.07 -6.64
N ILE A 306 -17.66 -6.17 -6.00
CA ILE A 306 -16.28 -6.35 -5.57
C ILE A 306 -15.71 -7.48 -6.40
N GLU A 307 -14.60 -7.23 -7.07
CA GLU A 307 -13.97 -8.18 -7.99
C GLU A 307 -12.72 -8.81 -7.39
N ARG A 308 -12.07 -8.15 -6.42
CA ARG A 308 -10.84 -8.65 -5.81
C ARG A 308 -10.99 -8.89 -4.33
N VAL A 309 -10.53 -10.05 -3.88
CA VAL A 309 -10.47 -10.38 -2.45
C VAL A 309 -9.08 -10.87 -2.08
N ASN A 310 -8.49 -10.18 -1.11
CA ASN A 310 -7.29 -10.67 -0.43
C ASN A 310 -7.70 -11.36 0.87
N GLY A 311 -7.37 -12.64 0.96
CA GLY A 311 -7.56 -13.50 2.09
C GLY A 311 -6.73 -13.17 3.31
N THR A 312 -6.80 -14.06 4.28
CA THR A 312 -6.03 -14.05 5.52
C THR A 312 -4.78 -14.92 5.34
N ARG A 313 -4.06 -15.17 6.42
CA ARG A 313 -2.97 -16.17 6.46
C ARG A 313 -3.43 -17.57 6.86
N TYR A 314 -4.74 -17.76 6.94
CA TYR A 314 -5.39 -18.98 7.38
C TYR A 314 -6.14 -19.58 6.21
N ASN A 315 -6.58 -20.83 6.38
CA ASN A 315 -7.34 -21.54 5.36
C ASN A 315 -8.64 -20.79 4.99
N ASP A 316 -8.63 -20.17 3.82
CA ASP A 316 -9.72 -19.39 3.28
C ASP A 316 -10.54 -20.20 2.27
N VAL A 317 -11.78 -19.77 2.05
CA VAL A 317 -12.65 -20.32 0.99
C VAL A 317 -13.16 -19.18 0.13
N PHE A 318 -12.92 -19.27 -1.17
CA PHE A 318 -13.31 -18.31 -2.18
C PHE A 318 -14.34 -18.90 -3.12
N VAL A 319 -15.53 -18.31 -3.16
CA VAL A 319 -16.52 -18.52 -4.21
C VAL A 319 -16.72 -17.18 -4.93
N GLY A 320 -16.36 -17.17 -6.21
CA GLY A 320 -16.48 -16.03 -7.10
C GLY A 320 -17.91 -15.74 -7.54
N SER A 321 -18.02 -14.94 -8.59
CA SER A 321 -19.26 -14.50 -9.21
C SER A 321 -19.33 -14.95 -10.66
N SER A 322 -20.34 -14.48 -11.38
CA SER A 322 -20.46 -14.63 -12.83
C SER A 322 -19.59 -13.65 -13.61
N GLU A 323 -18.86 -12.76 -12.92
CA GLU A 323 -17.94 -11.77 -13.48
C GLU A 323 -16.49 -12.14 -13.18
N ARG A 324 -15.54 -11.49 -13.86
CA ARG A 324 -14.11 -11.70 -13.60
C ARG A 324 -13.75 -11.36 -12.15
N ASN A 325 -13.13 -12.29 -11.44
CA ASN A 325 -12.61 -12.07 -10.10
C ASN A 325 -11.10 -12.30 -10.02
N ALA A 326 -10.47 -11.74 -8.99
CA ALA A 326 -9.09 -12.05 -8.64
C ALA A 326 -8.94 -12.32 -7.15
N PHE A 327 -8.25 -13.39 -6.79
CA PHE A 327 -8.07 -13.81 -5.41
C PHE A 327 -6.60 -13.87 -5.02
N VAL A 328 -6.33 -13.51 -3.77
CA VAL A 328 -5.04 -13.77 -3.11
C VAL A 328 -5.35 -14.58 -1.86
N GLY A 329 -4.91 -15.83 -1.79
CA GLY A 329 -5.08 -16.68 -0.60
C GLY A 329 -4.03 -16.46 0.48
N ALA A 330 -2.83 -16.02 0.09
CA ALA A 330 -1.66 -15.90 0.96
C ALA A 330 -1.21 -17.23 1.59
N GLU A 331 -1.00 -17.28 2.91
CA GLU A 331 -0.64 -18.53 3.59
C GLU A 331 -1.90 -19.34 3.90
N GLY A 332 -1.75 -20.65 4.02
CA GLY A 332 -2.83 -21.52 4.47
C GLY A 332 -3.26 -22.46 3.36
N ARG A 333 -4.20 -23.34 3.69
CA ARG A 333 -4.77 -24.27 2.73
C ARG A 333 -6.10 -23.73 2.22
N ASP A 334 -6.06 -23.12 1.05
CA ASP A 334 -7.20 -22.41 0.49
C ASP A 334 -7.99 -23.23 -0.53
N VAL A 335 -9.23 -22.81 -0.72
CA VAL A 335 -10.13 -23.35 -1.74
C VAL A 335 -10.66 -22.20 -2.58
N PHE A 336 -10.41 -22.25 -3.88
CA PHE A 336 -10.89 -21.28 -4.87
C PHE A 336 -11.89 -21.95 -5.81
N ASN A 337 -12.99 -21.24 -6.06
CA ASN A 337 -13.94 -21.53 -7.10
C ASN A 337 -14.29 -20.22 -7.80
N GLY A 338 -13.70 -19.94 -8.96
CA GLY A 338 -13.96 -18.72 -9.73
C GLY A 338 -15.39 -18.61 -10.24
N MET A 339 -16.07 -19.76 -10.37
CA MET A 339 -17.40 -19.89 -10.96
C MET A 339 -17.39 -19.72 -12.47
N GLY A 340 -17.78 -18.55 -12.99
CA GLY A 340 -17.83 -18.28 -14.43
C GLY A 340 -17.05 -17.02 -14.76
N SER A 341 -16.89 -16.72 -16.06
CA SER A 341 -15.94 -15.72 -16.56
C SER A 341 -14.49 -16.22 -16.49
N ARG A 342 -13.54 -15.29 -16.59
CA ARG A 342 -12.10 -15.53 -16.52
C ARG A 342 -11.63 -15.06 -15.15
N ASP A 343 -11.19 -15.96 -14.30
CA ASP A 343 -10.82 -15.69 -12.92
C ASP A 343 -9.32 -15.90 -12.66
N ALA A 344 -8.76 -15.09 -11.77
CA ALA A 344 -7.34 -15.07 -11.46
C ALA A 344 -7.04 -15.47 -10.02
N ILE A 345 -5.95 -16.22 -9.84
CA ILE A 345 -5.28 -16.34 -8.54
C ILE A 345 -3.93 -15.64 -8.63
N SER A 346 -3.64 -14.83 -7.63
CA SER A 346 -2.40 -14.09 -7.50
C SER A 346 -1.58 -14.60 -6.32
N PHE A 347 -0.35 -15.00 -6.62
CA PHE A 347 0.67 -15.38 -5.65
C PHE A 347 1.64 -14.23 -5.34
N ASP A 348 1.38 -13.05 -5.91
CA ASP A 348 1.99 -11.78 -5.50
C ASP A 348 1.54 -11.37 -4.09
N VAL A 349 2.28 -11.80 -3.07
CA VAL A 349 2.00 -11.45 -1.67
C VAL A 349 3.09 -10.56 -1.10
N GLY A 350 2.83 -9.26 -1.19
CA GLY A 350 3.55 -8.28 -0.39
C GLY A 350 3.16 -8.42 1.08
N TYR A 351 4.07 -8.96 1.91
CA TYR A 351 4.05 -9.00 3.38
C TYR A 351 3.33 -10.16 4.10
N THR A 352 3.94 -11.35 4.10
CA THR A 352 3.65 -12.40 5.12
C THR A 352 4.76 -12.53 6.17
N GLY A 353 5.94 -11.95 5.92
CA GLY A 353 7.13 -12.15 6.74
C GLY A 353 7.73 -13.56 6.63
N VAL A 354 7.18 -14.39 5.74
CA VAL A 354 7.63 -15.75 5.44
C VAL A 354 8.26 -15.74 4.05
N ALA A 355 9.45 -16.33 3.91
CA ALA A 355 10.10 -16.44 2.61
C ALA A 355 9.30 -17.41 1.71
N GLN A 356 8.97 -16.95 0.50
CA GLN A 356 8.31 -17.77 -0.50
C GLN A 356 9.30 -18.66 -1.25
N THR A 357 8.78 -19.77 -1.76
CA THR A 357 9.42 -20.64 -2.76
C THR A 357 8.60 -20.60 -4.05
N GLY A 358 9.14 -21.15 -5.14
CA GLY A 358 8.40 -21.24 -6.40
C GLY A 358 7.13 -22.08 -6.30
N ILE A 359 6.05 -21.57 -6.86
CA ILE A 359 4.74 -22.20 -6.90
C ILE A 359 4.71 -23.36 -7.89
N VAL A 360 3.82 -24.32 -7.63
CA VAL A 360 3.61 -25.48 -8.51
C VAL A 360 2.13 -25.62 -8.81
N VAL A 361 1.74 -25.22 -10.02
CA VAL A 361 0.35 -25.22 -10.49
C VAL A 361 0.15 -26.30 -11.56
N ASN A 362 -0.95 -27.03 -11.47
CA ASN A 362 -1.46 -27.91 -12.49
C ASN A 362 -3.00 -27.91 -12.51
N LEU A 363 -3.58 -27.02 -13.31
CA LEU A 363 -5.02 -26.83 -13.45
C LEU A 363 -5.72 -27.97 -14.20
N ARG A 364 -4.99 -28.94 -14.77
CA ARG A 364 -5.57 -30.14 -15.41
C ARG A 364 -5.98 -31.21 -14.41
N LEU A 365 -5.57 -31.08 -13.16
CA LEU A 365 -5.93 -32.02 -12.11
C LEU A 365 -7.38 -31.81 -11.68
N ALA A 366 -8.04 -32.90 -11.27
CA ALA A 366 -9.41 -32.83 -10.76
C ALA A 366 -9.51 -32.25 -9.33
N ALA A 367 -8.40 -32.23 -8.59
CA ALA A 367 -8.30 -31.68 -7.24
C ALA A 367 -6.84 -31.38 -6.91
N ASN A 368 -6.61 -30.49 -5.93
CA ASN A 368 -5.28 -30.08 -5.48
C ASN A 368 -4.43 -29.56 -6.65
N GLN A 369 -5.05 -28.67 -7.45
CA GLN A 369 -4.48 -28.11 -8.67
C GLN A 369 -3.21 -27.33 -8.36
N ILE A 370 -3.17 -26.61 -7.25
CA ILE A 370 -1.95 -25.95 -6.79
C ILE A 370 -1.34 -26.86 -5.70
N ARG A 371 -0.11 -27.29 -5.94
CA ARG A 371 0.61 -28.27 -5.11
C ARG A 371 1.67 -27.63 -4.21
N ASN A 372 1.93 -26.36 -4.45
CA ASN A 372 2.75 -25.46 -3.65
C ASN A 372 2.32 -24.04 -3.99
N ASP A 373 1.76 -23.31 -3.03
CA ASP A 373 1.49 -21.86 -3.06
C ASP A 373 2.74 -20.99 -2.84
N GLY A 374 3.89 -21.64 -2.70
CA GLY A 374 5.14 -21.00 -2.31
C GLY A 374 5.41 -21.05 -0.81
N PHE A 375 4.43 -21.43 0.00
CA PHE A 375 4.55 -21.68 1.44
C PHE A 375 4.52 -23.18 1.80
N GLY A 376 4.38 -24.06 0.80
CA GLY A 376 4.34 -25.52 0.96
C GLY A 376 2.95 -26.07 1.19
N ASN A 377 1.90 -25.26 1.02
CA ASN A 377 0.52 -25.72 1.13
C ASN A 377 0.02 -26.31 -0.19
N ILE A 378 -1.17 -26.89 -0.13
CA ILE A 378 -1.84 -27.51 -1.28
C ILE A 378 -3.26 -26.96 -1.36
N GLU A 379 -3.54 -26.16 -2.37
CA GLU A 379 -4.78 -25.45 -2.57
C GLU A 379 -5.66 -26.18 -3.59
N THR A 380 -6.97 -25.95 -3.50
CA THR A 380 -7.92 -26.39 -4.53
C THR A 380 -8.29 -25.18 -5.39
N ALA A 381 -8.14 -25.29 -6.71
CA ALA A 381 -8.52 -24.23 -7.64
C ALA A 381 -9.45 -24.78 -8.72
N LEU A 382 -10.71 -24.34 -8.70
CA LEU A 382 -11.77 -24.73 -9.62
C LEU A 382 -12.22 -23.51 -10.43
N SER A 383 -12.46 -23.70 -11.73
CA SER A 383 -12.84 -22.60 -12.64
C SER A 383 -11.91 -21.40 -12.51
N ILE A 384 -10.61 -21.63 -12.68
CA ILE A 384 -9.58 -20.60 -12.69
C ILE A 384 -8.86 -20.70 -14.02
N GLU A 385 -8.69 -19.56 -14.67
CA GLU A 385 -8.07 -19.46 -16.00
C GLU A 385 -6.75 -18.70 -15.92
N ASP A 386 -6.59 -17.82 -14.94
CA ASP A 386 -5.48 -16.88 -14.87
C ASP A 386 -4.63 -17.11 -13.62
N ILE A 387 -3.31 -17.04 -13.79
CA ILE A 387 -2.34 -17.12 -12.70
C ILE A 387 -1.39 -15.95 -12.80
N TRP A 388 -1.30 -15.18 -11.71
CA TRP A 388 -0.17 -14.27 -11.47
C TRP A 388 0.77 -14.97 -10.51
N ALA A 389 1.92 -15.37 -11.02
CA ALA A 389 2.86 -16.22 -10.32
C ALA A 389 3.63 -15.41 -9.24
N SER A 390 4.55 -16.09 -8.56
CA SER A 390 5.41 -15.48 -7.56
C SER A 390 6.66 -14.88 -8.21
N GLU A 391 7.50 -14.18 -7.45
CA GLU A 391 8.81 -13.70 -7.94
C GLU A 391 9.89 -14.80 -7.85
N GLN A 392 9.49 -16.07 -7.89
CA GLN A 392 10.34 -17.23 -7.67
C GLN A 392 10.24 -18.18 -8.87
N ASN A 393 11.13 -19.17 -8.95
CA ASN A 393 11.13 -20.11 -10.08
C ASN A 393 9.89 -21.03 -10.07
N ASP A 394 8.91 -20.70 -10.90
CA ASP A 394 7.59 -21.29 -10.87
C ASP A 394 7.41 -22.41 -11.90
N ARG A 395 6.45 -23.31 -11.62
CA ARG A 395 6.07 -24.42 -12.51
C ARG A 395 4.57 -24.40 -12.74
N LEU A 396 4.16 -23.99 -13.93
CA LEU A 396 2.76 -23.75 -14.26
C LEU A 396 2.31 -24.68 -15.38
N ILE A 397 1.29 -25.49 -15.12
CA ILE A 397 0.56 -26.25 -16.13
C ILE A 397 -0.88 -25.78 -16.10
N MET A 398 -1.26 -25.02 -17.13
CA MET A 398 -2.60 -24.47 -17.29
C MET A 398 -3.54 -25.50 -17.92
N ASN A 399 -4.81 -25.13 -18.10
CA ASN A 399 -5.86 -26.07 -18.46
C ASN A 399 -6.02 -26.19 -19.99
N GLY A 400 -7.24 -26.21 -20.50
CA GLY A 400 -7.51 -26.28 -21.94
C GLY A 400 -8.40 -25.13 -22.43
N ALA A 401 -8.59 -24.12 -21.59
CA ALA A 401 -9.28 -22.87 -21.89
C ALA A 401 -8.24 -21.78 -22.19
N ASP A 402 -8.69 -20.62 -22.64
CA ASP A 402 -7.80 -19.49 -22.92
C ASP A 402 -7.23 -18.91 -21.61
N ASN A 403 -5.98 -19.25 -21.27
CA ASN A 403 -5.36 -18.90 -20.00
C ASN A 403 -4.52 -17.61 -20.06
N PHE A 404 -4.48 -16.83 -18.98
CA PHE A 404 -3.50 -15.74 -18.80
C PHE A 404 -2.45 -16.18 -17.79
N VAL A 405 -1.18 -16.03 -18.13
CA VAL A 405 -0.09 -16.32 -17.22
C VAL A 405 0.82 -15.12 -17.14
N PHE A 406 1.00 -14.63 -15.92
CA PHE A 406 2.01 -13.64 -15.59
C PHE A 406 3.11 -14.34 -14.78
N GLY A 407 4.26 -14.62 -15.40
CA GLY A 407 5.36 -15.38 -14.80
C GLY A 407 6.13 -14.58 -13.75
N ARG A 408 6.33 -13.28 -13.99
CA ARG A 408 7.12 -12.37 -13.14
C ARG A 408 8.60 -12.76 -13.12
N ASP A 409 9.30 -12.37 -12.05
CA ASP A 409 10.68 -12.74 -11.78
C ASP A 409 10.85 -14.25 -11.53
N GLY A 410 12.03 -14.76 -11.84
CA GLY A 410 12.37 -16.16 -11.60
C GLY A 410 12.43 -16.99 -12.88
N ALA A 411 13.15 -18.10 -12.85
CA ALA A 411 13.30 -18.99 -14.00
C ALA A 411 12.09 -19.91 -14.14
N ASP A 412 11.05 -19.45 -14.82
CA ASP A 412 9.77 -20.14 -14.85
C ASP A 412 9.67 -21.22 -15.91
N THR A 413 8.86 -22.25 -15.63
CA THR A 413 8.47 -23.24 -16.63
C THR A 413 6.96 -23.28 -16.75
N MET A 414 6.46 -22.89 -17.92
CA MET A 414 5.04 -22.69 -18.19
C MET A 414 4.56 -23.58 -19.33
N THR A 415 3.36 -24.14 -19.18
CA THR A 415 2.65 -24.94 -20.17
C THR A 415 1.23 -24.40 -20.27
N GLY A 416 0.84 -23.85 -21.43
CA GLY A 416 -0.50 -23.28 -21.65
C GLY A 416 -1.55 -24.37 -21.83
N GLY A 417 -1.29 -25.29 -22.76
CA GLY A 417 -2.16 -26.41 -23.05
C GLY A 417 -2.97 -26.25 -24.31
N GLY A 418 -4.30 -26.28 -24.16
CA GLY A 418 -5.21 -25.98 -25.26
C GLY A 418 -5.87 -24.63 -25.01
N GLY A 419 -6.49 -24.04 -26.03
CA GLY A 419 -6.97 -22.66 -25.95
C GLY A 419 -5.98 -21.68 -26.59
N ASN A 420 -6.34 -20.41 -26.61
CA ASN A 420 -5.44 -19.32 -27.01
C ASN A 420 -4.82 -18.72 -25.74
N ASP A 421 -3.63 -19.18 -25.38
CA ASP A 421 -3.01 -18.77 -24.12
C ASP A 421 -2.23 -17.47 -24.29
N THR A 422 -2.15 -16.68 -23.23
CA THR A 422 -1.38 -15.43 -23.20
C THR A 422 -0.38 -15.48 -22.06
N PHE A 423 0.90 -15.30 -22.38
CA PHE A 423 1.99 -15.17 -21.43
C PHE A 423 2.46 -13.71 -21.42
N ALA A 424 2.49 -13.08 -20.25
CA ALA A 424 2.68 -11.63 -20.14
C ALA A 424 3.93 -11.25 -19.35
N TRP A 425 4.53 -10.11 -19.72
CA TRP A 425 5.63 -9.42 -19.04
C TRP A 425 5.30 -7.93 -18.90
N GLU A 426 5.45 -7.40 -17.69
CA GLU A 426 5.13 -6.01 -17.33
C GLU A 426 6.34 -5.24 -16.77
N ASP A 427 7.50 -5.90 -16.62
CA ASP A 427 8.76 -5.26 -16.26
C ASP A 427 9.85 -5.58 -17.30
N GLY A 428 10.59 -4.55 -17.71
CA GLY A 428 11.71 -4.64 -18.66
C GLY A 428 12.98 -5.27 -18.08
N ASP A 429 13.08 -5.34 -16.75
CA ASP A 429 14.21 -5.92 -16.05
C ASP A 429 14.06 -7.44 -15.81
N GLU A 430 12.89 -8.03 -16.08
CA GLU A 430 12.60 -9.48 -16.00
C GLU A 430 13.42 -10.32 -17.01
N PHE A 431 14.10 -9.68 -17.97
CA PHE A 431 14.88 -10.39 -18.98
C PHE A 431 16.14 -11.05 -18.42
N ALA A 432 16.38 -12.30 -18.84
CA ALA A 432 17.41 -13.23 -18.37
C ALA A 432 17.06 -14.05 -17.10
N SER A 433 15.79 -14.04 -16.68
CA SER A 433 15.27 -14.94 -15.64
C SER A 433 15.47 -16.42 -16.00
N GLY A 434 15.30 -16.78 -17.28
CA GLY A 434 15.44 -18.15 -17.79
C GLY A 434 14.11 -18.84 -18.11
N ASP A 435 13.05 -18.05 -18.33
CA ASP A 435 11.71 -18.56 -18.61
C ASP A 435 11.63 -19.50 -19.80
N ARG A 436 10.74 -20.48 -19.66
CA ARG A 436 10.48 -21.48 -20.68
C ARG A 436 8.98 -21.74 -20.82
N ILE A 437 8.49 -21.57 -22.05
CA ILE A 437 7.17 -22.05 -22.45
C ILE A 437 7.35 -23.37 -23.21
N THR A 438 6.64 -24.41 -22.77
CA THR A 438 6.88 -25.78 -23.22
C THR A 438 6.07 -26.21 -24.44
N ASP A 439 4.96 -25.53 -24.72
CA ASP A 439 3.99 -25.92 -25.74
C ASP A 439 3.42 -24.74 -26.54
N PHE A 440 4.17 -23.64 -26.66
CA PHE A 440 3.72 -22.44 -27.37
C PHE A 440 3.30 -22.72 -28.82
N ILE A 441 2.04 -22.43 -29.16
CA ILE A 441 1.45 -22.65 -30.47
C ILE A 441 1.47 -21.35 -31.28
N ALA A 442 2.52 -21.17 -32.08
CA ALA A 442 2.68 -19.95 -32.88
C ALA A 442 1.75 -19.86 -34.11
N THR A 443 1.30 -20.99 -34.65
CA THR A 443 0.52 -21.05 -35.91
C THR A 443 -0.47 -22.21 -35.92
N GLY A 444 -1.54 -22.11 -36.71
CA GLY A 444 -2.46 -23.23 -36.98
C GLY A 444 -3.76 -23.17 -36.20
N ALA A 445 -4.49 -22.06 -36.34
CA ALA A 445 -5.77 -21.80 -35.66
C ALA A 445 -6.78 -22.96 -35.73
N PRO A 446 -7.64 -23.14 -34.70
CA PRO A 446 -7.70 -22.38 -33.42
C PRO A 446 -6.51 -22.71 -32.49
N ASN A 447 -6.38 -22.00 -31.36
CA ASN A 447 -5.32 -22.16 -30.35
C ASN A 447 -3.99 -21.54 -30.75
N ILE A 448 -3.98 -20.24 -31.05
CA ILE A 448 -2.74 -19.50 -31.27
C ILE A 448 -2.41 -18.74 -30.00
N ASP A 449 -1.24 -19.03 -29.44
CA ASP A 449 -0.76 -18.39 -28.22
C ASP A 449 -0.16 -17.02 -28.52
N ARG A 450 -0.13 -16.20 -27.47
CA ARG A 450 0.34 -14.83 -27.50
C ARG A 450 1.34 -14.53 -26.40
N LEU A 451 2.26 -13.63 -26.72
CA LEU A 451 3.21 -13.03 -25.80
C LEU A 451 2.81 -11.56 -25.63
N ALA A 452 2.47 -11.17 -24.41
CA ALA A 452 2.01 -9.83 -24.09
C ALA A 452 3.13 -9.02 -23.40
N PHE A 453 3.33 -7.77 -23.82
CA PHE A 453 4.39 -6.90 -23.30
C PHE A 453 3.87 -5.48 -23.06
N ALA A 454 4.06 -4.95 -21.85
CA ALA A 454 3.74 -3.57 -21.49
C ALA A 454 4.75 -2.57 -22.10
N VAL A 455 4.34 -1.74 -23.04
CA VAL A 455 5.28 -0.91 -23.85
C VAL A 455 6.14 0.02 -23.00
N ASP A 456 5.56 0.61 -21.96
CA ASP A 456 6.24 1.60 -21.11
C ASP A 456 7.28 0.96 -20.17
N ALA A 457 7.25 -0.36 -20.01
CA ALA A 457 8.22 -1.09 -19.20
C ALA A 457 9.53 -1.37 -19.95
N PHE A 458 9.54 -1.30 -21.29
CA PHE A 458 10.67 -1.73 -22.10
C PHE A 458 11.39 -0.56 -22.77
N ASP A 459 12.68 -0.40 -22.44
CA ASP A 459 13.59 0.57 -23.08
C ASP A 459 13.50 0.52 -24.62
N ASN A 460 13.18 1.66 -25.23
CA ASN A 460 13.07 1.86 -26.67
C ASN A 460 12.04 0.96 -27.39
N MET A 461 11.11 0.33 -26.66
CA MET A 461 9.95 -0.30 -27.26
C MET A 461 8.98 0.76 -27.80
N THR A 462 8.25 0.42 -28.85
CA THR A 462 7.19 1.27 -29.41
C THR A 462 5.94 0.42 -29.62
N THR A 463 4.80 1.07 -29.79
CA THR A 463 3.53 0.40 -30.11
C THR A 463 3.54 -0.29 -31.47
N THR A 464 4.56 -0.06 -32.31
CA THR A 464 4.76 -0.81 -33.55
C THR A 464 5.77 -1.93 -33.32
N LEU A 465 5.28 -3.18 -33.38
CA LEU A 465 6.13 -4.36 -33.24
C LEU A 465 7.18 -4.43 -34.36
N ARG A 466 8.42 -4.68 -33.97
CA ARG A 466 9.49 -5.10 -34.88
C ARG A 466 10.01 -6.48 -34.47
N LEU A 467 9.94 -7.42 -35.40
CA LEU A 467 10.34 -8.81 -35.19
C LEU A 467 11.34 -9.26 -36.29
N VAL A 468 12.42 -9.90 -35.86
CA VAL A 468 13.40 -10.56 -36.72
C VAL A 468 13.38 -12.05 -36.40
N ASN A 469 13.03 -12.90 -37.37
CA ASN A 469 13.26 -14.33 -37.25
C ASN A 469 14.68 -14.65 -37.76
N GLY A 470 15.60 -14.98 -36.85
CA GLY A 470 17.00 -15.26 -37.14
C GLY A 470 17.90 -15.29 -35.91
N ALA A 471 19.16 -15.67 -36.11
CA ALA A 471 20.13 -15.82 -35.01
C ALA A 471 20.68 -14.51 -34.44
N SER A 472 20.39 -13.35 -35.05
CA SER A 472 20.98 -12.07 -34.66
C SER A 472 20.07 -10.89 -35.01
N ALA A 473 20.18 -9.84 -34.20
CA ALA A 473 19.53 -8.55 -34.43
C ALA A 473 19.95 -7.90 -35.75
N THR A 474 19.10 -7.00 -36.27
CA THR A 474 19.37 -6.19 -37.46
C THR A 474 19.44 -4.71 -37.11
N SER A 475 20.12 -3.86 -37.90
CA SER A 475 20.09 -2.43 -37.59
C SER A 475 18.66 -1.88 -37.68
N ALA A 476 18.20 -1.26 -36.60
CA ALA A 476 16.86 -0.71 -36.42
C ALA A 476 16.88 0.78 -36.04
N ALA A 477 18.00 1.47 -36.31
CA ALA A 477 18.16 2.91 -36.09
C ALA A 477 17.83 3.37 -34.65
N GLY A 478 18.15 2.55 -33.65
CA GLY A 478 17.90 2.86 -32.24
C GLY A 478 16.54 2.40 -31.70
N ILE A 479 15.67 1.85 -32.55
CA ILE A 479 14.36 1.33 -32.15
C ILE A 479 14.50 -0.11 -31.69
N GLY A 480 13.93 -0.46 -30.53
CA GLY A 480 13.97 -1.81 -30.00
C GLY A 480 13.29 -2.83 -30.92
N GLN A 481 13.75 -4.07 -30.88
CA GLN A 481 13.16 -5.16 -31.68
C GLN A 481 13.25 -6.51 -30.98
N PHE A 482 12.28 -7.36 -31.27
CA PHE A 482 12.33 -8.77 -30.92
C PHE A 482 13.14 -9.56 -31.94
N VAL A 483 13.95 -10.50 -31.46
CA VAL A 483 14.76 -11.41 -32.29
C VAL A 483 14.45 -12.84 -31.87
N PHE A 484 13.84 -13.63 -32.74
CA PHE A 484 13.54 -15.03 -32.47
C PHE A 484 14.52 -15.95 -33.19
N ASN A 485 15.28 -16.73 -32.42
CA ASN A 485 16.25 -17.69 -32.94
C ASN A 485 15.71 -19.12 -32.81
N SER A 486 15.26 -19.68 -33.93
CA SER A 486 14.74 -21.07 -33.98
C SER A 486 15.81 -22.15 -33.85
N ALA A 487 17.11 -21.81 -33.84
CA ALA A 487 18.15 -22.80 -33.58
C ALA A 487 18.26 -23.18 -32.09
N ASN A 488 17.75 -22.33 -31.20
CA ASN A 488 17.74 -22.55 -29.75
C ASN A 488 16.39 -22.16 -29.11
N ASP A 489 15.34 -22.05 -29.91
CA ASP A 489 13.97 -21.75 -29.48
C ASP A 489 13.82 -20.43 -28.69
N THR A 490 14.79 -19.52 -28.75
CA THR A 490 14.82 -18.37 -27.81
C THR A 490 14.36 -17.08 -28.48
N LEU A 491 13.43 -16.39 -27.82
CA LEU A 491 13.08 -15.01 -28.09
C LEU A 491 14.01 -14.08 -27.31
N PHE A 492 14.53 -13.08 -27.98
CA PHE A 492 15.39 -12.06 -27.40
C PHE A 492 14.82 -10.66 -27.61
N TRP A 493 15.15 -9.75 -26.69
CA TRP A 493 14.90 -8.32 -26.81
C TRP A 493 16.20 -7.58 -27.11
N ASP A 494 16.27 -6.94 -28.27
CA ASP A 494 17.32 -5.99 -28.61
C ASP A 494 16.87 -4.57 -28.22
N ARG A 495 17.33 -4.12 -27.05
CA ARG A 495 16.93 -2.85 -26.43
C ARG A 495 17.50 -1.61 -27.12
N ASN A 496 18.56 -1.74 -27.92
CA ASN A 496 19.22 -0.58 -28.53
C ASN A 496 19.04 -0.52 -30.05
N GLY A 497 18.35 -1.49 -30.64
CA GLY A 497 18.07 -1.52 -32.07
C GLY A 497 19.33 -1.57 -32.92
N SER A 498 20.43 -2.09 -32.39
CA SER A 498 21.71 -2.15 -33.08
C SER A 498 22.01 -3.59 -33.48
N ALA A 499 22.70 -3.77 -34.62
CA ALA A 499 23.08 -5.10 -35.08
C ALA A 499 24.14 -5.78 -34.18
N ALA A 500 24.61 -5.15 -33.09
CA ALA A 500 25.69 -5.65 -32.25
C ALA A 500 25.53 -5.26 -30.77
N GLY A 501 25.40 -6.27 -29.89
CA GLY A 501 25.27 -6.07 -28.44
C GLY A 501 23.87 -5.60 -28.02
N GLY A 502 23.61 -5.52 -26.71
CA GLY A 502 22.33 -5.04 -26.19
C GLY A 502 21.15 -6.00 -26.41
N VAL A 503 21.41 -7.30 -26.49
CA VAL A 503 20.38 -8.33 -26.67
C VAL A 503 20.26 -9.14 -25.38
N ALA A 504 19.05 -9.24 -24.83
CA ALA A 504 18.74 -10.04 -23.63
C ALA A 504 17.77 -11.18 -23.98
N ALA A 505 17.94 -12.34 -23.37
CA ALA A 505 17.02 -13.45 -23.54
C ALA A 505 15.71 -13.14 -22.79
N VAL A 506 14.58 -13.30 -23.47
CA VAL A 506 13.25 -13.09 -22.91
C VAL A 506 12.70 -14.42 -22.44
N VAL A 507 12.49 -15.35 -23.37
CA VAL A 507 11.85 -16.63 -23.10
C VAL A 507 12.29 -17.68 -24.11
N VAL A 508 12.34 -18.94 -23.67
CA VAL A 508 12.54 -20.09 -24.55
C VAL A 508 11.18 -20.72 -24.91
N LEU A 509 10.84 -20.70 -26.20
CA LEU A 509 9.59 -21.22 -26.78
C LEU A 509 9.82 -22.57 -27.43
N THR A 510 9.68 -23.64 -26.65
CA THR A 510 10.05 -25.00 -27.06
C THR A 510 9.39 -25.43 -28.38
N GLY A 511 10.19 -25.80 -29.38
CA GLY A 511 9.68 -26.36 -30.63
C GLY A 511 9.05 -25.37 -31.60
N VAL A 512 9.21 -24.06 -31.38
CA VAL A 512 8.70 -23.01 -32.26
C VAL A 512 9.69 -22.73 -33.40
N ASN A 513 9.22 -22.81 -34.65
CA ASN A 513 10.08 -22.61 -35.83
C ASN A 513 10.17 -21.15 -36.28
N ALA A 514 9.12 -20.37 -36.09
CA ALA A 514 9.05 -18.95 -36.43
C ALA A 514 7.90 -18.29 -35.69
N LEU A 515 8.03 -16.98 -35.47
CA LEU A 515 6.98 -16.11 -34.94
C LEU A 515 6.49 -15.11 -35.98
N THR A 516 5.28 -14.61 -35.78
CA THR A 516 4.70 -13.52 -36.58
C THR A 516 4.21 -12.42 -35.67
N SER A 517 3.86 -11.26 -36.24
CA SER A 517 3.29 -10.17 -35.45
C SER A 517 1.95 -10.51 -34.79
N ALA A 518 1.24 -11.55 -35.26
CA ALA A 518 -0.01 -12.00 -34.65
C ALA A 518 0.21 -12.74 -33.31
N ASN A 519 1.45 -13.09 -32.97
CA ASN A 519 1.81 -13.76 -31.71
C ASN A 519 2.12 -12.78 -30.58
N PHE A 520 2.00 -11.47 -30.82
CA PHE A 520 2.36 -10.43 -29.86
C PHE A 520 1.19 -9.51 -29.58
N ASP A 521 0.97 -9.21 -28.32
CA ASP A 521 0.08 -8.14 -27.85
C ASP A 521 0.94 -7.09 -27.13
N LEU A 522 1.01 -5.87 -27.68
CA LEU A 522 1.70 -4.75 -27.03
C LEU A 522 0.63 -3.84 -26.42
N PHE A 523 0.74 -3.58 -25.12
CA PHE A 523 -0.28 -2.83 -24.36
C PHE A 523 0.29 -1.65 -23.58
#